data_AF-A0A0F9BXF3-F1
#
_entry.id   AF-A0A0F9BXF3-F1
#
_cell.length_a   1.000
_cell.length_b   1.000
_cell.length_c   1.000
_cell.angle_alpha   90.00
_cell.angle_beta   90.00
_cell.angle_gamma   90.00
#
_symmetry.space_group_name_H-M   'P 1'
#
loop_
_entity.id
_entity.type
_entity.pdbx_description
1 polymer ?
#
loop_
_entity_poly.entity_id
_entity_poly.type
_entity_poly.pdbx_seq_one_letter_code
_entity_poly.pdbx_strand_id
1 'polypeptide(L)' 'PQFWLGGVFFPLDRLPEWAQRAAWFIPVTHVVNIYRGLTSGDVEWSHLGDIAWMLVVTAIFYTIAVLSMRRRLVQ' A
#
# COMPACT_ATOMS: atom_id res chain seq x y z
N PRO A 1 3.78 -10.18 -7.90
CA PRO A 1 2.57 -9.44 -8.34
C PRO A 1 2.55 -7.97 -7.90
N GLN A 2 2.70 -7.68 -6.61
CA GLN A 2 2.67 -6.30 -6.07
C GLN A 2 3.98 -5.51 -6.29
N PHE A 3 5.15 -6.14 -6.26
CA PHE A 3 6.43 -5.41 -6.46
C PHE A 3 6.53 -4.76 -7.85
N TRP A 4 6.03 -5.43 -8.90
CA TRP A 4 6.06 -4.93 -10.27
C TRP A 4 5.09 -3.76 -10.49
N LEU A 5 3.96 -3.75 -9.79
CA LEU A 5 2.86 -2.81 -10.00
C LEU A 5 2.84 -1.64 -9.00
N GLY A 6 3.46 -1.80 -7.83
CA GLY A 6 3.47 -0.78 -6.78
C GLY A 6 4.65 0.18 -6.85
N GLY A 7 5.18 0.40 -8.05
CA GLY A 7 6.14 1.46 -8.29
C GLY A 7 7.57 1.22 -7.80
N VAL A 8 7.93 0.02 -7.30
CA VAL A 8 9.29 -0.26 -6.77
C VAL A 8 10.34 -0.20 -7.89
N PHE A 9 10.04 -0.73 -9.07
CA PHE A 9 10.99 -0.83 -10.20
C PHE A 9 10.68 0.13 -11.35
N PHE A 10 9.40 0.48 -11.54
CA PHE A 10 8.96 1.40 -12.58
C PHE A 10 8.32 2.64 -11.95
N PRO A 11 8.73 3.87 -12.33
CA PRO A 11 8.09 5.07 -11.83
C PRO A 11 6.63 5.10 -12.28
N LEU A 12 5.72 5.29 -11.32
CA LEU A 12 4.27 5.24 -11.55
C LEU A 12 3.81 6.34 -12.50
N ASP A 13 4.47 7.49 -12.48
CA ASP A 13 4.15 8.68 -13.30
C ASP A 13 4.27 8.41 -14.82
N ARG A 14 4.94 7.32 -15.21
CA ARG A 14 5.10 6.91 -16.62
C ARG A 14 4.08 5.85 -17.06
N LEU A 15 3.27 5.32 -16.15
CA LEU A 15 2.24 4.34 -16.48
C LEU A 15 0.98 5.04 -17.01
N PRO A 16 0.13 4.34 -17.79
CA PRO A 16 -1.18 4.85 -18.17
C PRO A 16 -2.01 5.22 -16.93
N GLU A 17 -2.86 6.25 -17.01
CA GLU A 17 -3.64 6.74 -15.86
C GLU A 17 -4.45 5.65 -15.15
N TRP A 18 -5.00 4.69 -15.91
CA TRP A 18 -5.76 3.58 -15.34
C TRP A 18 -4.88 2.69 -14.44
N ALA A 19 -3.61 2.50 -14.82
CA ALA A 19 -2.66 1.70 -14.06
C ALA A 19 -2.16 2.45 -12.84
N GLN A 20 -1.98 3.78 -12.93
CA GLN A 20 -1.67 4.63 -11.78
C GLN A 20 -2.77 4.55 -10.72
N ARG A 21 -4.03 4.69 -11.14
CA ARG A 21 -5.19 4.57 -10.24
C ARG A 21 -5.29 3.18 -9.60
N ALA A 22 -5.03 2.12 -10.37
CA ALA A 22 -5.01 0.77 -9.82
C ALA A 22 -3.87 0.57 -8.81
N ALA A 23 -2.68 1.10 -9.10
CA ALA A 23 -1.51 1.01 -8.23
C ALA A 23 -1.72 1.75 -6.90
N TRP A 24 -2.50 2.83 -6.89
CA TRP A 24 -2.85 3.55 -5.65
C TRP A 24 -3.58 2.67 -4.63
N PHE A 25 -4.38 1.68 -5.06
CA PHE A 25 -5.01 0.75 -4.10
C PHE A 25 -4.03 -0.28 -3.51
N ILE A 26 -2.82 -0.38 -4.05
CA ILE A 26 -1.83 -1.37 -3.61
C ILE A 26 -1.04 -0.78 -2.42
N PRO A 27 -1.04 -1.42 -1.24
CA PRO A 27 -0.39 -0.88 -0.04
C PRO A 27 1.12 -0.65 -0.23
N VAL A 28 1.78 -1.44 -1.09
CA VAL A 28 3.22 -1.30 -1.34
C VAL A 28 3.57 0.03 -2.04
N THR A 29 2.64 0.62 -2.80
CA THR A 29 2.83 1.93 -3.45
C THR A 29 3.07 3.03 -2.42
N HIS A 30 2.29 3.02 -1.35
CA HIS A 30 2.40 3.98 -0.24
C HIS A 30 3.72 3.82 0.52
N VAL A 31 4.19 2.59 0.73
CA VAL A 31 5.53 2.34 1.33
C VAL A 31 6.64 2.95 0.48
N VAL A 32 6.57 2.75 -0.84
CA VAL A 32 7.59 3.26 -1.78
C VAL A 32 7.60 4.79 -1.82
N ASN A 33 6.44 5.44 -1.80
CA ASN A 33 6.34 6.89 -1.79
C ASN A 33 6.98 7.50 -0.53
N ILE A 34 6.66 6.96 0.65
CA ILE A 34 7.27 7.39 1.91
C ILE A 34 8.78 7.16 1.88
N TYR A 35 9.23 5.98 1.46
CA TYR A 35 10.65 5.66 1.39
C TYR A 35 11.41 6.65 0.50
N ARG A 36 10.86 6.96 -0.69
CA ARG A 36 11.43 7.95 -1.61
C ARG A 36 11.50 9.34 -1.00
N GLY A 37 10.41 9.82 -0.41
CA GLY A 37 10.37 11.13 0.24
C GLY A 37 11.41 11.25 1.36
N LEU A 38 11.54 10.20 2.17
CA LEU A 38 12.56 10.15 3.22
C LEU A 38 14.00 10.13 2.68
N THR A 39 14.26 9.40 1.59
CA THR A 39 15.61 9.32 1.00
C THR A 39 16.00 10.57 0.21
N SER A 40 15.04 11.24 -0.44
CA SER A 40 15.28 12.47 -1.19
C SER A 40 15.29 13.71 -0.30
N GLY A 41 14.78 13.61 0.93
CA GLY A 41 14.60 14.74 1.84
C GLY A 41 13.27 15.50 1.62
N ASP A 42 12.49 15.09 0.62
CA ASP A 42 11.20 15.68 0.25
C ASP A 42 10.06 15.03 1.05
N VAL A 43 10.00 15.38 2.34
CA VAL A 43 8.93 14.94 3.23
C VAL A 43 7.72 15.85 3.08
N GLU A 44 6.65 15.32 2.50
CA GLU A 44 5.38 15.98 2.32
C GLU A 44 4.31 15.47 3.30
N TRP A 45 3.26 16.28 3.50
CA TRP A 45 2.07 15.90 4.27
C TRP A 45 1.29 14.74 3.63
N SER A 46 1.45 14.51 2.33
CA SER A 46 0.88 13.38 1.58
C SER A 46 1.30 12.03 2.19
N HIS A 47 2.52 11.94 2.75
CA HIS A 47 3.02 10.74 3.42
C HIS A 47 2.21 10.31 4.65
N LEU A 48 1.54 11.25 5.33
CA LEU A 48 0.64 10.89 6.44
C LEU A 48 -0.62 10.18 5.93
N GLY A 49 -1.12 10.57 4.75
CA GLY A 49 -2.22 9.88 4.08
C GLY A 49 -1.84 8.44 3.71
N ASP A 50 -0.62 8.27 3.22
CA ASP A 50 -0.04 6.96 2.91
C ASP A 50 0.03 6.04 4.15
N ILE A 51 0.47 6.58 5.30
CA ILE A 51 0.47 5.86 6.59
C ILE A 51 -0.95 5.50 7.02
N ALA A 52 -1.87 6.46 6.98
CA ALA A 52 -3.26 6.25 7.38
C ALA A 52 -3.91 5.14 6.53
N TRP A 53 -3.69 5.15 5.23
CA TRP A 53 -4.19 4.12 4.33
C TRP A 53 -3.61 2.74 4.66
N MET A 54 -2.31 2.64 4.92
CA MET A 54 -1.67 1.39 5.33
C MET A 54 -2.25 0.83 6.63
N LEU A 55 -2.57 1.69 7.61
CA LEU A 55 -3.23 1.27 8.84
C LEU A 55 -4.64 0.71 8.58
N VAL A 56 -5.41 1.35 7.70
CA VAL A 56 -6.75 0.87 7.29
C VAL A 56 -6.65 -0.51 6.65
N VAL A 57 -5.76 -0.67 5.67
CA VAL A 57 -5.57 -1.96 4.98
C VAL A 57 -5.13 -3.04 5.97
N THR A 58 -4.19 -2.72 6.86
CA THR A 58 -3.71 -3.65 7.90
C THR A 58 -4.84 -4.08 8.82
N ALA A 59 -5.65 -3.14 9.32
CA ALA A 59 -6.78 -3.44 10.18
C ALA A 59 -7.80 -4.37 9.49
N ILE A 60 -8.14 -4.09 8.23
CA ILE A 60 -9.08 -4.91 7.45
C ILE A 60 -8.55 -6.35 7.31
N PHE A 61 -7.32 -6.53 6.83
CA PHE A 61 -6.75 -7.86 6.63
C PHE A 61 -6.54 -8.59 7.96
N TYR A 62 -6.13 -7.89 9.02
CA TYR A 62 -5.99 -8.45 10.35
C TYR A 62 -7.32 -8.97 10.89
N THR A 63 -8.40 -8.19 10.80
CA THR A 63 -9.74 -8.61 11.21
C THR A 63 -10.21 -9.83 10.42
N ILE A 64 -10.02 -9.83 9.09
CA ILE A 64 -10.36 -10.98 8.24
C ILE A 64 -9.57 -12.23 8.66
N ALA A 65 -8.28 -12.09 8.91
CA ALA A 65 -7.41 -13.20 9.34
C ALA A 65 -7.88 -13.79 10.67
N VAL A 66 -8.17 -12.95 11.66
CA VAL A 66 -8.66 -13.38 12.98
C VAL A 66 -10.02 -14.08 12.87
N LEU A 67 -10.95 -13.54 12.09
CA LEU A 67 -12.27 -14.15 11.89
C LEU A 67 -12.17 -15.49 11.14
N SER A 68 -11.31 -15.58 10.13
CA SER A 68 -11.04 -16.81 9.40
C SER A 68 -10.45 -17.89 10.30
N MET A 69 -9.50 -17.52 11.16
CA MET A 69 -8.88 -18.43 12.12
C MET A 69 -9.89 -18.91 13.18
N ARG A 70 -10.75 -18.02 13.69
CA ARG A 70 -11.83 -18.41 14.60
C ARG A 70 -12.81 -19.40 13.96
N ARG A 71 -13.17 -19.21 12.69
CA ARG A 71 -14.05 -20.15 11.96
C ARG A 71 -13.40 -21.52 11.77
N ARG A 72 -12.08 -21.58 11.60
CA ARG A 72 -11.34 -22.84 11.45
C ARG A 72 -11.15 -23.62 12.76
N LEU A 73 -11.11 -22.96 13.92
CA LEU A 73 -10.89 -23.63 15.22
C LEU A 73 -12.17 -24.21 15.85
N VAL A 74 -13.35 -23.82 15.34
CA VAL A 74 -14.65 -24.34 15.77
C VAL A 74 -15.10 -25.53 14.90
N GLN A 75 -14.38 -25.80 13.79
CA GLN A 75 -14.46 -27.03 13.01
C GLN A 75 -13.37 -28.00 13.48
#